data_AF-A0A2I0W2I5-F1
#
_entry.id   AF-A0A2I0W2I5-F1
#
_cell.length_a   1.000
_cell.length_b   1.000
_cell.length_c   1.000
_cell.angle_alpha   90.00
_cell.angle_beta   90.00
_cell.angle_gamma   90.00
#
_symmetry.space_group_name_H-M   'P 1'
#
loop_
_entity.id
_entity.type
_entity.pdbx_description
1 polymer ?
#
loop_
_entity_poly.entity_id
_entity_poly.type
_entity_poly.pdbx_seq_one_letter_code
_entity_poly.pdbx_strand_id
1 'polypeptide(L)'
;MGGIGKTTIAQKKFNHPKIQTFFNLKLWGCVSHNQSGIESLKQIISGVKGRCRDDSTKTELQVIVRDSIAAGKSIFLVLDNLWTASVWANWLEIPLIEKAVPNEALVTTRHENVAVDMRAVHIHRVELLSEESSWDTLCRRLFSAEEVEIANELKELGIKIVEGCNIY
;
A
#
# COMPACT_ATOMS: atom_id res chain seq x y z
N MET A 1 3.13 11.88 -7.45
CA MET A 1 4.62 11.80 -7.34
C MET A 1 5.09 10.38 -6.97
N GLY A 2 6.20 9.90 -7.54
CA GLY A 2 6.86 8.64 -7.14
C GLY A 2 7.81 8.85 -5.96
N GLY A 3 8.19 7.80 -5.22
CA GLY A 3 9.24 7.87 -4.19
C GLY A 3 8.87 8.51 -2.84
N ILE A 4 7.74 9.22 -2.73
CA ILE A 4 7.32 9.97 -1.53
C ILE A 4 6.86 9.11 -0.32
N GLY A 5 7.07 7.80 -0.33
CA GLY A 5 6.76 6.95 0.85
C GLY A 5 5.31 6.44 0.99
N LYS A 6 4.45 6.56 -0.02
CA LYS A 6 3.09 5.98 -0.02
C LYS A 6 3.05 4.49 0.38
N THR A 7 3.88 3.67 -0.26
CA THR A 7 3.99 2.24 0.04
C THR A 7 4.46 2.00 1.47
N THR A 8 5.40 2.82 1.98
CA THR A 8 5.87 2.75 3.36
C THR A 8 4.75 3.04 4.36
N ILE A 9 3.91 4.06 4.12
CA ILE A 9 2.75 4.36 4.95
C ILE A 9 1.74 3.21 4.91
N ALA A 10 1.47 2.66 3.73
CA ALA A 10 0.59 1.50 3.59
C ALA A 10 1.10 0.27 4.35
N GLN A 11 2.42 0.00 4.31
CA GLN A 11 3.04 -1.09 5.06
C GLN A 11 2.88 -0.90 6.57
N LYS A 12 3.08 0.33 7.07
CA LYS A 12 2.85 0.65 8.48
C LYS A 12 1.39 0.39 8.88
N LYS A 13 0.40 0.80 8.08
CA LYS A 13 -1.02 0.52 8.36
C LYS A 13 -1.35 -0.97 8.31
N PHE A 14 -0.91 -1.68 7.27
CA PHE A 14 -1.15 -3.13 7.09
C PHE A 14 -0.59 -3.98 8.24
N ASN A 15 0.54 -3.56 8.81
CA ASN A 15 1.20 -4.23 9.92
C ASN A 15 0.77 -3.70 11.29
N HIS A 16 -0.06 -2.66 11.36
CA HIS A 16 -0.48 -2.06 12.61
C HIS A 16 -1.30 -3.07 13.46
N PRO A 17 -1.00 -3.23 14.77
CA PRO A 17 -1.66 -4.24 15.62
C PRO A 17 -3.19 -4.21 15.55
N LYS A 18 -3.80 -3.02 15.57
CA LYS A 18 -5.27 -2.86 15.44
C LYS A 18 -5.83 -3.44 14.14
N ILE A 19 -5.10 -3.31 13.02
CA ILE A 19 -5.51 -3.89 11.74
C ILE A 19 -5.36 -5.41 11.79
N GLN A 20 -4.30 -5.92 12.43
CA GLN A 20 -4.11 -7.36 12.61
C GLN A 20 -5.20 -8.02 13.47
N THR A 21 -5.69 -7.31 14.49
CA THR A 21 -6.72 -7.83 15.39
C THR A 21 -8.14 -7.68 14.84
N PHE A 22 -8.39 -6.68 14.00
CA PHE A 22 -9.73 -6.38 13.47
C PHE A 22 -10.06 -7.19 12.21
N PHE A 23 -9.07 -7.43 11.35
CA PHE A 23 -9.27 -8.13 10.07
C PHE A 23 -8.71 -9.55 10.10
N ASN A 24 -9.58 -10.53 9.86
CA ASN A 24 -9.24 -11.96 9.86
C ASN A 24 -8.42 -12.36 8.63
N LEU A 25 -8.54 -11.60 7.54
CA LEU A 25 -7.79 -11.82 6.32
C LEU A 25 -7.18 -10.49 5.85
N LYS A 26 -5.88 -10.51 5.61
CA LYS A 26 -5.14 -9.37 5.08
C LYS A 26 -4.48 -9.74 3.77
N LEU A 27 -4.70 -8.95 2.74
CA LEU A 27 -4.19 -9.20 1.40
C LEU A 27 -3.43 -7.97 0.90
N TRP A 28 -2.34 -8.21 0.17
CA TRP A 28 -1.54 -7.15 -0.43
C TRP A 28 -1.23 -7.52 -1.87
N GLY A 29 -1.55 -6.64 -2.81
CA GLY A 29 -1.13 -6.76 -4.20
C GLY A 29 -0.40 -5.52 -4.67
N CYS A 30 0.70 -5.69 -5.40
CA CYS A 30 1.30 -4.63 -6.18
C CYS A 30 0.77 -4.73 -7.61
N VAL A 31 0.26 -3.62 -8.16
CA VAL A 31 -0.23 -3.58 -9.54
C VAL A 31 0.76 -2.75 -10.35
N SER A 32 1.67 -3.42 -11.05
CA SER A 32 2.58 -2.71 -11.95
C SER A 32 1.85 -2.33 -13.25
N HIS A 33 2.32 -1.27 -13.92
CA HIS A 33 1.76 -0.77 -15.18
C HIS A 33 1.67 -1.84 -16.28
N ASN A 34 2.60 -2.81 -16.28
CA ASN A 34 2.73 -3.81 -17.32
C ASN A 34 2.08 -5.15 -16.96
N GLN A 35 1.49 -5.28 -15.77
CA GLN A 35 0.84 -6.51 -15.36
C GLN A 35 -0.57 -6.56 -15.92
N SER A 36 -0.90 -7.68 -16.57
CA SER A 36 -2.31 -8.00 -16.79
C SER A 36 -2.95 -8.09 -15.41
N GLY A 37 -4.11 -7.50 -15.18
CA GLY A 37 -4.56 -7.52 -13.79
C GLY A 37 -5.02 -8.91 -13.30
N ILE A 38 -5.05 -9.94 -14.16
CA ILE A 38 -5.07 -11.35 -13.69
C ILE A 38 -3.82 -11.64 -12.86
N GLU A 39 -2.64 -11.20 -13.28
CA GLU A 39 -1.40 -11.31 -12.49
C GLU A 39 -1.50 -10.52 -11.18
N SER A 40 -2.10 -9.33 -11.21
CA SER A 40 -2.36 -8.55 -10.00
C SER A 40 -3.29 -9.27 -9.03
N LEU A 41 -4.38 -9.88 -9.52
CA LEU A 41 -5.29 -10.70 -8.71
C LEU A 41 -4.57 -11.93 -8.13
N LYS A 42 -3.74 -12.61 -8.92
CA LYS A 42 -2.94 -13.75 -8.44
C LYS A 42 -2.02 -13.33 -7.30
N GLN A 43 -1.34 -12.19 -7.43
CA GLN A 43 -0.51 -11.66 -6.34
C GLN A 43 -1.34 -11.38 -5.08
N ILE A 44 -2.49 -10.70 -5.22
CA ILE A 44 -3.40 -10.42 -4.10
C ILE A 44 -3.84 -11.71 -3.40
N ILE A 45 -4.20 -12.74 -4.17
CA ILE A 45 -4.82 -13.97 -3.67
C ILE A 45 -3.79 -15.03 -3.24
N SER A 46 -2.52 -14.92 -3.68
CA SER A 46 -1.44 -15.76 -3.17
C SER A 46 -1.28 -15.70 -1.64
N GLY A 47 -1.71 -14.58 -1.01
CA GLY A 47 -1.79 -14.44 0.44
C GLY A 47 -2.85 -15.33 1.12
N VAL A 48 -3.82 -15.84 0.36
CA VAL A 48 -4.79 -16.85 0.80
C VAL A 48 -4.16 -18.23 0.59
N LYS A 49 -3.37 -18.68 1.57
CA LYS A 49 -2.61 -19.95 1.52
C LYS A 49 -3.43 -21.10 0.90
N GLY A 50 -2.86 -21.74 -0.13
CA GLY A 50 -3.33 -23.02 -0.68
C GLY A 50 -4.48 -22.95 -1.70
N ARG A 51 -4.91 -21.77 -2.14
CA ARG A 51 -6.04 -21.63 -3.09
C ARG A 51 -5.69 -21.06 -4.46
N CYS A 52 -4.55 -20.40 -4.64
CA CYS A 52 -4.12 -19.86 -5.94
C CYS A 52 -3.09 -20.80 -6.60
N ARG A 53 -3.29 -21.13 -7.88
CA ARG A 53 -2.31 -21.81 -8.73
C ARG A 53 -1.79 -20.86 -9.82
N ASP A 54 -0.65 -21.18 -10.41
CA ASP A 54 -0.05 -20.38 -11.49
C ASP A 54 -0.93 -20.31 -12.74
N ASP A 55 -1.81 -21.29 -12.96
CA ASP A 55 -2.77 -21.36 -14.06
C ASP A 55 -4.16 -20.78 -13.70
N SER A 56 -4.36 -20.28 -12.47
CA SER A 56 -5.69 -19.87 -12.01
C SER A 56 -6.32 -18.80 -12.89
N THR A 57 -7.59 -19.01 -13.23
CA THR A 57 -8.37 -18.09 -14.06
C THR A 57 -8.93 -16.93 -13.25
N LYS A 58 -9.31 -15.83 -13.94
CA LYS A 58 -9.98 -14.68 -13.33
C LYS A 58 -11.17 -15.08 -12.45
N THR A 59 -11.99 -16.02 -12.93
CA THR A 59 -13.22 -16.45 -12.25
C THR A 59 -12.90 -17.19 -10.96
N GLU A 60 -11.90 -18.09 -10.97
CA GLU A 60 -11.44 -18.79 -9.77
C GLU A 60 -10.93 -17.83 -8.71
N LEU A 61 -10.17 -16.81 -9.13
CA LEU A 61 -9.64 -15.79 -8.24
C LEU A 61 -10.76 -14.96 -7.58
N GLN A 62 -11.78 -14.58 -8.33
CA GLN A 62 -12.96 -13.91 -7.77
C GLN A 62 -13.75 -14.82 -6.81
N VAL A 63 -13.87 -16.11 -7.12
CA VAL A 63 -14.52 -17.09 -6.26
C VAL A 63 -13.78 -17.22 -4.93
N ILE A 64 -12.45 -17.27 -4.93
CA ILE A 64 -11.67 -17.34 -3.67
C ILE A 64 -11.93 -16.15 -2.75
N VAL A 65 -12.01 -14.94 -3.33
CA VAL A 65 -12.35 -13.72 -2.58
C VAL A 65 -13.78 -13.81 -2.05
N ARG A 66 -14.75 -14.15 -2.90
CA ARG A 66 -16.17 -14.31 -2.52
C ARG A 66 -16.36 -15.36 -1.42
N ASP A 67 -15.72 -16.51 -1.54
CA ASP A 67 -15.80 -17.61 -0.57
C ASP A 67 -15.19 -17.22 0.77
N SER A 68 -14.10 -16.45 0.76
CA SER A 68 -13.50 -15.92 1.98
C SER A 68 -14.47 -15.00 2.71
N ILE A 69 -15.19 -14.15 1.97
CA ILE A 69 -16.19 -13.24 2.52
C ILE A 69 -17.45 -14.01 2.97
N ALA A 70 -17.90 -14.99 2.19
CA ALA A 70 -19.03 -15.86 2.53
C ALA A 70 -18.79 -16.69 3.79
N ALA A 71 -17.54 -17.04 4.07
CA ALA A 71 -17.11 -17.66 5.32
C ALA A 71 -17.03 -16.69 6.51
N GLY A 72 -17.45 -15.44 6.36
CA GLY A 72 -17.50 -14.44 7.42
C GLY A 72 -16.14 -13.82 7.77
N LYS A 73 -15.14 -13.88 6.87
CA LYS A 73 -13.85 -13.23 7.12
C LYS A 73 -13.94 -11.74 6.83
N SER A 74 -13.57 -10.91 7.81
CA SER A 74 -13.27 -9.49 7.59
C SER A 74 -11.99 -9.34 6.79
N ILE A 75 -11.99 -8.49 5.75
CA ILE A 75 -10.87 -8.34 4.82
C ILE A 75 -10.26 -6.95 4.89
N PHE A 76 -8.95 -6.87 5.07
CA PHE A 76 -8.15 -5.69 4.79
C PHE A 76 -7.32 -5.90 3.53
N LEU A 77 -7.62 -5.16 2.47
CA LEU A 77 -6.95 -5.29 1.18
C LEU A 77 -6.08 -4.06 0.90
N VAL A 78 -4.82 -4.27 0.56
CA VAL A 78 -3.94 -3.22 0.03
C VAL A 78 -3.75 -3.42 -1.47
N LEU A 79 -4.10 -2.40 -2.25
CA LEU A 79 -3.82 -2.27 -3.67
C LEU A 79 -2.74 -1.22 -3.88
N ASP A 80 -1.49 -1.68 -3.98
CA ASP A 80 -0.31 -0.82 -4.03
C ASP A 80 0.06 -0.47 -5.49
N ASN A 81 0.34 0.81 -5.72
CA ASN A 81 0.84 1.38 -6.96
C ASN A 81 -0.12 1.30 -8.16
N LEU A 82 -1.43 1.49 -7.94
CA LEU A 82 -2.42 1.46 -9.02
C LEU A 82 -2.21 2.58 -10.06
N TRP A 83 -2.30 2.20 -11.33
CA TRP A 83 -2.28 3.11 -12.48
C TRP A 83 -3.67 3.41 -13.03
N THR A 84 -4.63 2.49 -12.85
CA THR A 84 -6.03 2.64 -13.25
C THR A 84 -6.95 2.00 -12.21
N ALA A 85 -8.22 2.39 -12.21
CA ALA A 85 -9.25 1.79 -11.35
C ALA A 85 -9.77 0.43 -11.86
N SER A 86 -9.29 -0.05 -13.00
CA SER A 86 -9.84 -1.23 -13.69
C SER A 86 -9.82 -2.51 -12.86
N VAL A 87 -8.73 -2.76 -12.12
CA VAL A 87 -8.60 -3.92 -11.21
C VAL A 87 -9.69 -3.90 -10.14
N TRP A 88 -10.01 -2.72 -9.62
CA TRP A 88 -11.07 -2.53 -8.64
C TRP A 88 -12.45 -2.73 -9.27
N ALA A 89 -12.80 -1.88 -10.24
CA ALA A 89 -14.12 -1.82 -10.84
C ALA A 89 -14.52 -3.15 -11.48
N ASN A 90 -13.58 -3.81 -12.16
CA ASN A 90 -13.91 -5.04 -12.87
C ASN A 90 -13.98 -6.25 -11.93
N TRP A 91 -13.23 -6.27 -10.81
CA TRP A 91 -12.97 -7.52 -10.09
C TRP A 91 -13.18 -7.54 -8.59
N LEU A 92 -12.99 -6.42 -7.91
CA LEU A 92 -12.94 -6.39 -6.45
C LEU A 92 -14.11 -5.61 -5.85
N GLU A 93 -14.68 -4.67 -6.60
CA GLU A 93 -15.74 -3.80 -6.12
C GLU A 93 -16.99 -4.57 -5.66
N ILE A 94 -17.62 -5.32 -6.55
CA ILE A 94 -18.82 -6.13 -6.28
C ILE A 94 -18.62 -7.06 -5.06
N PRO A 95 -17.61 -7.96 -5.03
CA PRO A 95 -17.50 -8.89 -3.92
C PRO A 95 -17.21 -8.23 -2.57
N LEU A 96 -16.54 -7.08 -2.53
CA LEU A 96 -16.18 -6.40 -1.27
C LEU A 96 -17.27 -5.48 -0.73
N ILE A 97 -18.10 -4.87 -1.60
CA ILE A 97 -19.14 -3.92 -1.20
C ILE A 97 -20.45 -4.61 -0.79
N GLU A 98 -20.81 -5.73 -1.41
CA GLU A 98 -22.16 -6.32 -1.28
C GLU A 98 -22.42 -7.16 0.00
N LYS A 99 -21.66 -6.99 1.09
CA LYS A 99 -21.70 -7.93 2.23
C LYS A 99 -21.70 -7.27 3.60
N ALA A 100 -22.34 -7.95 4.56
CA ALA A 100 -22.54 -7.51 5.94
C ALA A 100 -21.29 -7.60 6.85
N VAL A 101 -20.15 -8.05 6.32
CA VAL A 101 -18.88 -8.15 7.05
C VAL A 101 -17.98 -6.96 6.73
N PRO A 102 -17.24 -6.42 7.72
CA PRO A 102 -16.42 -5.25 7.50
C PRO A 102 -15.25 -5.57 6.57
N ASN A 103 -15.23 -4.87 5.43
CA ASN A 103 -14.17 -4.92 4.43
C ASN A 103 -13.60 -3.51 4.23
N GLU A 104 -12.28 -3.38 4.20
CA GLU A 104 -11.61 -2.11 3.92
C GLU A 104 -10.53 -2.31 2.84
N ALA A 105 -10.51 -1.40 1.87
CA ALA A 105 -9.46 -1.34 0.86
C ALA A 105 -8.61 -0.08 1.05
N LEU A 106 -7.30 -0.26 1.18
CA LEU A 106 -6.30 0.81 1.13
C LEU A 106 -5.63 0.80 -0.23
N VAL A 107 -5.63 1.95 -0.89
CA VAL A 107 -5.06 2.10 -2.23
C VAL A 107 -3.88 3.05 -2.16
N THR A 108 -2.79 2.71 -2.86
CA THR A 108 -1.75 3.69 -3.16
C THR A 108 -1.70 3.92 -4.67
N THR A 109 -1.62 5.19 -5.07
CA THR A 109 -1.53 5.57 -6.48
C THR A 109 -0.73 6.87 -6.61
N ARG A 110 -0.15 7.09 -7.78
CA ARG A 110 0.48 8.37 -8.15
C ARG A 110 -0.52 9.33 -8.80
N HIS A 111 -1.69 8.83 -9.18
CA HIS A 111 -2.67 9.52 -10.00
C HIS A 111 -3.97 9.64 -9.20
N GLU A 112 -4.31 10.85 -8.78
CA GLU A 112 -5.45 11.08 -7.89
C GLU A 112 -6.79 10.66 -8.53
N ASN A 113 -6.91 10.77 -9.86
CA ASN A 113 -8.08 10.29 -10.60
C ASN A 113 -8.36 8.80 -10.37
N VAL A 114 -7.34 7.96 -10.14
CA VAL A 114 -7.56 6.54 -9.81
C VAL A 114 -8.36 6.40 -8.51
N ALA A 115 -8.05 7.21 -7.49
CA ALA A 115 -8.80 7.18 -6.23
C ALA A 115 -10.24 7.69 -6.41
N VAL A 116 -10.42 8.71 -7.28
CA VAL A 116 -11.75 9.25 -7.63
C VAL A 116 -12.59 8.22 -8.39
N ASP A 117 -12.02 7.57 -9.41
CA ASP A 117 -12.67 6.54 -10.21
C ASP A 117 -13.05 5.31 -9.36
N MET A 118 -12.26 5.01 -8.34
CA MET A 118 -12.57 3.97 -7.34
C MET A 118 -13.58 4.41 -6.27
N ARG A 119 -14.06 5.65 -6.33
CA ARG A 119 -15.01 6.24 -5.37
C ARG A 119 -14.49 6.15 -3.92
N ALA A 120 -13.20 6.44 -3.74
CA ALA A 120 -12.56 6.39 -2.43
C ALA A 120 -13.25 7.31 -1.42
N VAL A 121 -13.62 6.76 -0.26
CA VAL A 121 -14.28 7.51 0.82
C VAL A 121 -13.32 8.54 1.45
N HIS A 122 -12.02 8.25 1.43
CA HIS A 122 -10.99 9.13 1.97
C HIS A 122 -9.75 9.11 1.07
N ILE A 123 -9.24 10.30 0.75
CA ILE A 123 -8.00 10.48 -0.03
C ILE A 123 -6.98 11.20 0.86
N HIS A 124 -5.91 10.49 1.21
CA HIS A 124 -4.77 11.07 1.90
C HIS A 124 -3.67 11.43 0.90
N ARG A 125 -3.37 12.73 0.78
CA ARG A 125 -2.25 13.22 -0.03
C ARG A 125 -1.00 13.18 0.83
N VAL A 126 -0.06 12.31 0.48
CA VAL A 126 1.23 12.22 1.19
C VAL A 126 2.04 13.46 0.85
N GLU A 127 2.40 14.21 1.88
CA GLU A 127 3.20 15.41 1.80
C GLU A 127 4.69 15.07 1.78
N LEU A 128 5.48 16.05 1.34
CA LEU A 128 6.93 15.98 1.39
C LEU A 128 7.41 16.13 2.83
N LEU A 129 8.62 15.65 3.11
CA LEU A 129 9.17 15.72 4.46
C LEU A 129 9.67 17.14 4.72
N SER A 130 9.49 17.64 5.94
CA SER A 130 10.18 18.86 6.35
C SER A 130 11.70 18.67 6.26
N GLU A 131 12.43 19.77 6.15
CA GLU A 131 13.90 19.77 6.16
C GLU A 131 14.46 18.99 7.36
N GLU A 132 13.92 19.26 8.55
CA GLU A 132 14.28 18.56 9.78
C GLU A 132 13.99 17.06 9.72
N SER A 133 12.81 16.67 9.23
CA SER A 133 12.42 15.25 9.09
C SER A 133 13.26 14.53 8.03
N SER A 134 13.66 15.25 6.98
CA SER A 134 14.54 14.75 5.92
C SER A 134 15.96 14.54 6.44
N TRP A 135 16.48 15.48 7.22
CA TRP A 135 17.75 15.36 7.91
C TRP A 135 17.76 14.19 8.90
N ASP A 136 16.75 14.08 9.76
CA ASP A 136 16.65 12.97 10.71
C ASP A 136 16.55 11.61 9.98
N THR A 137 15.83 11.55 8.86
CA THR A 137 15.78 10.34 8.03
C THR A 137 17.13 10.00 7.40
N LEU A 138 17.91 11.00 7.01
CA LEU A 138 19.28 10.81 6.51
C LEU A 138 20.21 10.32 7.63
N CYS A 139 20.13 10.92 8.81
CA CYS A 139 20.92 10.51 9.97
C CYS A 139 20.68 9.06 10.34
N ARG A 140 19.40 8.65 10.42
CA ARG A 140 19.02 7.26 10.72
C ARG A 140 19.54 6.23 9.71
N ARG A 141 20.00 6.65 8.52
CA ARG A 141 20.62 5.77 7.51
C ARG A 141 22.14 5.79 7.54
N LEU A 142 22.75 6.92 7.88
CA LEU A 142 24.19 7.12 7.76
C LEU A 142 24.95 6.94 9.08
N PHE A 143 24.29 7.24 10.20
CA PHE A 143 24.92 7.24 11.52
C PHE A 143 24.26 6.22 12.43
N SER A 144 25.08 5.58 13.25
CA SER A 144 24.64 4.77 14.38
C SER A 144 24.26 5.66 15.58
N ALA A 145 23.65 5.06 16.60
CA ALA A 145 23.26 5.79 17.82
C ALA A 145 24.46 6.34 18.61
N GLU A 146 25.68 5.84 18.37
CA GLU A 146 26.91 6.27 19.04
C GLU A 146 27.57 7.47 18.33
N GLU A 147 27.16 7.78 17.09
CA GLU A 147 27.76 8.81 16.24
C GLU A 147 26.95 10.13 16.23
N VAL A 148 26.16 10.38 17.28
CA VAL A 148 25.28 11.56 17.37
C VAL A 148 26.07 12.86 17.33
N GLU A 149 27.25 12.91 17.95
CA GLU A 149 28.11 14.11 17.93
C GLU A 149 28.59 14.42 16.51
N ILE A 150 29.04 13.41 15.77
CA ILE A 150 29.44 13.54 14.35
C ILE A 150 28.27 14.00 13.48
N ALA A 151 27.09 13.42 13.70
CA ALA A 151 25.88 13.85 13.00
C ALA A 151 25.58 15.33 13.26
N ASN A 152 25.68 15.79 14.51
CA ASN A 152 25.44 17.18 14.86
C ASN A 152 26.46 18.13 14.22
N GLU A 153 27.75 17.77 14.19
CA GLU A 153 28.80 18.55 13.52
C GLU A 153 28.54 18.70 12.01
N LEU A 154 28.01 17.65 11.38
CA LEU A 154 27.73 17.62 9.95
C LEU A 154 26.37 18.20 9.56
N LYS A 155 25.58 18.69 10.52
CA LYS A 155 24.18 19.10 10.27
C LYS A 155 24.07 20.16 9.19
N GLU A 156 24.86 21.23 9.23
CA GLU A 156 24.78 22.29 8.21
C GLU A 156 25.07 21.78 6.79
N LEU A 157 26.05 20.88 6.65
CA LEU A 157 26.36 20.26 5.36
C LEU A 157 25.24 19.30 4.92
N GLY A 158 24.72 18.53 5.87
CA GLY A 158 23.62 17.62 5.67
C GLY A 158 22.35 18.29 5.18
N ILE A 159 22.01 19.45 5.74
CA ILE A 159 20.86 20.26 5.31
C ILE A 159 21.04 20.72 3.86
N LYS A 160 22.23 21.20 3.46
CA LYS A 160 22.51 21.55 2.05
C LYS A 160 22.34 20.36 1.09
N ILE A 161 22.67 19.15 1.53
CA ILE A 161 22.43 17.92 0.75
C ILE A 161 20.94 17.64 0.62
N VAL A 162 20.18 17.79 1.72
CA VAL A 162 18.72 17.65 1.73
C VAL A 162 18.06 18.66 0.79
N GLU A 163 18.50 19.92 0.82
CA GLU A 163 18.07 20.98 -0.09
C GLU A 163 18.27 20.57 -1.57
N GLY A 164 19.43 20.01 -1.91
CA GLY A 164 19.71 19.54 -3.26
C GLY A 164 18.82 18.38 -3.76
N CYS A 165 18.11 17.69 -2.85
CA CYS A 165 17.29 16.52 -3.20
C CYS A 165 15.85 16.88 -3.64
N ASN A 166 15.39 18.13 -3.48
CA ASN A 166 14.00 18.55 -3.80
C ASN A 166 12.93 17.57 -3.24
N ILE A 167 13.11 17.15 -1.98
CA ILE A 167 12.24 16.19 -1.27
C ILE A 167 11.36 16.85 -0.19
N TYR A 168 11.27 18.18 -0.20
CA TYR A 168 10.48 19.05 0.70
C TYR A 168 9.46 19.87 -0.09
#